data_AF-A0A1H1GBA3-F1
#
_entry.id   AF-A0A1H1GBA3-F1
#
_cell.length_a   1.000
_cell.length_b   1.000
_cell.length_c   1.000
_cell.angle_alpha   90.00
_cell.angle_beta   90.00
_cell.angle_gamma   90.00
#
_symmetry.space_group_name_H-M   'P 1'
#
loop_
_entity.id
_entity.type
_entity.pdbx_description
1 polymer ?
#
loop_
_entity_poly.entity_id
_entity_poly.type
_entity_poly.pdbx_seq_one_letter_code
_entity_poly.pdbx_strand_id
1 'polypeptide(L)'
;MNIGQLSRRTGVPIDTVRYYEKQRLLPPPTRTASGYRHYEADDVLRLTFIRRAKTLGFTLEEIRDLLALSRADDGDMAAIRAAAASKLADVEQRIAELTRVRDGLQTLVSACPGHGALDQCPILSALGGEA
;
A
#
# COMPACT_ATOMS: atom_id res chain seq x y z
N MET A 1 17.66 -18.57 -8.91
CA MET A 1 17.47 -18.73 -7.43
C MET A 1 16.11 -19.36 -7.13
N ASN A 2 15.93 -20.04 -6.00
CA ASN A 2 14.62 -20.60 -5.61
C ASN A 2 13.72 -19.56 -4.90
N ILE A 3 12.43 -19.88 -4.71
CA ILE A 3 11.45 -18.95 -4.12
C ILE A 3 11.81 -18.53 -2.68
N GLY A 4 12.43 -19.42 -1.89
CA GLY A 4 12.86 -19.12 -0.53
C GLY A 4 14.03 -18.13 -0.48
N GLN A 5 14.98 -18.27 -1.41
CA GLN A 5 16.07 -17.31 -1.60
C GLN A 5 15.54 -15.95 -2.08
N LEU A 6 14.61 -15.95 -3.04
CA LEU A 6 13.97 -14.73 -3.52
C LEU A 6 13.25 -13.99 -2.40
N SER A 7 12.47 -14.72 -1.60
CA SER A 7 11.74 -14.17 -0.44
C SER A 7 12.69 -13.52 0.56
N ARG A 8 13.79 -14.19 0.94
CA ARG A 8 14.79 -13.61 1.86
C ARG A 8 15.47 -12.36 1.29
N ARG A 9 15.82 -12.37 0.01
CA ARG A 9 16.50 -11.22 -0.64
C ARG A 9 15.60 -10.00 -0.78
N THR A 10 14.31 -10.22 -1.05
CA THR A 10 13.35 -9.15 -1.32
C THR A 10 12.56 -8.74 -0.07
N GLY A 11 12.60 -9.55 1.00
CA GLY A 11 11.73 -9.41 2.16
C GLY A 11 10.25 -9.59 1.85
N VAL A 12 9.90 -10.17 0.69
CA VAL A 12 8.52 -10.44 0.29
C VAL A 12 8.16 -11.88 0.69
N PRO A 13 7.08 -12.12 1.45
CA PRO A 13 6.68 -13.47 1.83
C PRO A 13 6.44 -14.37 0.62
N ILE A 14 6.72 -15.68 0.76
CA ILE A 14 6.56 -16.66 -0.33
C ILE A 14 5.16 -16.65 -0.93
N ASP A 15 4.12 -16.58 -0.09
CA ASP A 15 2.74 -16.54 -0.58
C ASP A 15 2.41 -15.23 -1.30
N THR A 16 3.03 -14.12 -0.90
CA THR A 16 2.93 -12.85 -1.62
C THR A 16 3.62 -12.89 -2.98
N VAL A 17 4.79 -13.55 -3.09
CA VAL A 17 5.45 -13.80 -4.40
C VAL A 17 4.51 -14.58 -5.32
N ARG A 18 3.94 -15.69 -4.83
CA ARG A 18 2.96 -16.50 -5.59
C ARG A 18 1.71 -15.70 -5.98
N TYR A 19 1.26 -14.84 -5.08
CA TYR A 19 0.14 -13.94 -5.35
C TYR A 19 0.48 -12.95 -6.47
N TYR A 20 1.66 -12.33 -6.46
CA TYR A 20 2.11 -11.44 -7.53
C TYR A 20 2.30 -12.15 -8.87
N GLU A 21 2.75 -13.41 -8.89
CA GLU A 21 2.73 -14.26 -10.09
C GLU A 21 1.30 -14.44 -10.63
N LYS A 22 0.35 -14.81 -9.76
CA LYS A 22 -1.06 -14.99 -10.14
C LYS A 22 -1.68 -13.70 -10.69
N GLN A 23 -1.32 -12.57 -10.11
CA GLN A 23 -1.75 -11.24 -10.56
C GLN A 23 -0.96 -10.72 -11.77
N ARG A 24 -0.04 -11.51 -12.35
CA ARG A 24 0.85 -11.12 -13.47
C ARG A 24 1.68 -9.86 -13.20
N LEU A 25 1.87 -9.52 -11.92
CA LEU A 25 2.79 -8.47 -11.51
C LEU A 25 4.23 -8.95 -11.52
N LEU A 26 4.46 -10.25 -11.30
CA LEU A 26 5.74 -10.91 -11.56
C LEU A 26 5.55 -11.85 -12.77
N PRO A 27 6.46 -11.85 -13.75
CA PRO A 27 6.38 -12.83 -14.84
C PRO A 27 6.42 -14.26 -14.29
N PRO A 28 5.79 -15.24 -14.97
CA PRO A 28 5.91 -16.63 -14.59
C PRO A 28 7.39 -17.04 -14.56
N PRO A 29 7.90 -17.60 -13.45
CA PRO A 29 9.30 -17.98 -13.37
C PRO A 29 9.62 -19.11 -14.33
N THR A 30 10.86 -19.12 -14.82
CA THR A 30 11.39 -20.28 -15.54
C THR A 30 11.43 -21.49 -14.60
N ARG A 31 11.51 -22.69 -15.16
CA ARG A 31 11.64 -23.92 -14.38
C ARG A 31 13.00 -24.53 -14.63
N THR A 32 13.62 -25.04 -13.56
CA THR A 32 14.83 -25.86 -13.67
C THR A 32 14.51 -27.20 -14.35
N ALA A 33 15.54 -27.93 -14.79
CA ALA A 33 15.37 -29.28 -15.36
C ALA A 33 14.63 -30.23 -14.40
N SER A 34 14.79 -30.04 -13.09
CA SER A 34 14.07 -30.76 -12.02
C SER A 34 12.64 -30.28 -11.75
N GLY A 35 12.13 -29.29 -12.49
CA GLY A 35 10.75 -28.78 -12.39
C GLY A 35 10.51 -27.68 -11.35
N TYR A 36 11.53 -27.25 -10.60
CA TYR A 36 11.39 -26.19 -9.59
C TYR A 36 11.40 -24.79 -10.20
N ARG A 37 10.67 -23.85 -9.59
CA ARG A 37 10.68 -22.43 -9.99
C ARG A 37 12.08 -21.83 -9.84
N HIS A 38 12.52 -21.13 -10.87
CA HIS A 38 13.77 -20.41 -10.95
C HIS A 38 13.52 -18.93 -11.20
N TYR A 39 14.13 -18.09 -10.37
CA TYR A 39 14.05 -16.63 -10.46
C TYR A 39 15.43 -16.03 -10.73
N GLU A 40 15.45 -14.92 -11.47
CA GLU A 40 16.65 -14.19 -11.88
C GLU A 40 16.84 -12.91 -11.06
N ALA A 41 17.95 -12.21 -11.29
CA ALA A 41 18.22 -10.93 -10.65
C ALA A 41 17.14 -9.87 -10.94
N ASP A 42 16.55 -9.89 -12.13
CA ASP A 42 15.48 -8.96 -12.52
C ASP A 42 14.22 -9.15 -11.67
N ASP A 43 13.88 -10.39 -11.28
CA ASP A 43 12.75 -10.66 -10.39
C ASP A 43 12.95 -10.02 -9.00
N VAL A 44 14.20 -9.93 -8.53
CA VAL A 44 14.54 -9.24 -7.27
C VAL A 44 14.30 -7.74 -7.39
N LEU A 45 14.75 -7.13 -8.49
CA LEU A 45 14.54 -5.70 -8.76
C LEU A 45 13.05 -5.38 -8.86
N ARG A 46 12.31 -6.20 -9.60
CA ARG A 46 10.87 -6.07 -9.79
C ARG A 46 10.09 -6.23 -8.49
N LEU A 47 10.39 -7.23 -7.67
CA LEU A 47 9.75 -7.39 -6.37
C LEU A 47 10.09 -6.25 -5.40
N THR A 48 11.33 -5.75 -5.44
CA THR A 48 11.74 -4.60 -4.64
C THR A 48 10.97 -3.34 -5.06
N PHE A 49 10.76 -3.14 -6.37
CA PHE A 49 9.92 -2.08 -6.91
C PHE A 49 8.48 -2.19 -6.40
N ILE A 50 7.85 -3.35 -6.58
CA ILE A 50 6.47 -3.60 -6.14
C ILE A 50 6.32 -3.33 -4.64
N ARG A 51 7.26 -3.82 -3.82
CA ARG A 51 7.25 -3.62 -2.37
C ARG A 51 7.31 -2.13 -2.00
N ARG A 52 8.23 -1.37 -2.60
CA ARG A 52 8.39 0.07 -2.33
C ARG A 52 7.15 0.85 -2.76
N ALA A 53 6.62 0.59 -3.94
CA ALA A 53 5.41 1.23 -4.42
C ALA A 53 4.19 0.89 -3.52
N LYS A 54 4.09 -0.34 -3.04
CA LYS A 54 3.08 -0.72 -2.04
C LYS A 54 3.19 0.09 -0.75
N THR A 55 4.40 0.29 -0.23
CA THR A 55 4.63 1.10 0.97
C THR A 55 4.22 2.56 0.77
N LEU A 56 4.33 3.09 -0.45
CA LEU A 56 3.88 4.45 -0.81
C LEU A 56 2.37 4.56 -1.05
N GLY A 57 1.61 3.48 -0.86
CA GLY A 57 0.16 3.50 -1.00
C GLY A 57 -0.36 3.24 -2.42
N PHE A 58 0.51 2.83 -3.36
CA PHE A 58 0.04 2.46 -4.70
C PHE A 58 -0.77 1.16 -4.68
N THR A 59 -1.85 1.12 -5.45
CA THR A 59 -2.65 -0.08 -5.68
C THR A 59 -1.88 -1.08 -6.56
N LEU A 60 -2.35 -2.33 -6.64
CA LEU A 60 -1.68 -3.31 -7.50
C LEU A 60 -1.84 -2.99 -8.98
N GLU A 61 -2.91 -2.28 -9.33
CA GLU A 61 -3.19 -1.79 -10.68
C GLU A 61 -2.22 -0.67 -11.05
N GLU A 62 -2.11 0.37 -10.21
CA GLU A 62 -1.16 1.47 -10.44
C GLU A 62 0.30 0.97 -10.53
N ILE A 63 0.66 -0.02 -9.71
CA ILE A 63 1.99 -0.63 -9.77
C ILE A 63 2.23 -1.34 -11.11
N ARG A 64 1.20 -1.96 -11.68
CA ARG A 64 1.30 -2.59 -13.00
C ARG A 64 1.59 -1.55 -14.07
N ASP A 65 0.89 -0.42 -14.02
CA ASP A 65 1.07 0.68 -14.96
C ASP A 65 2.46 1.29 -14.83
N LEU A 66 2.91 1.53 -13.60
CA LEU A 66 4.27 2.00 -13.33
C LEU A 66 5.34 1.01 -13.85
N LEU A 67 5.13 -0.29 -13.70
CA LEU A 67 6.04 -1.33 -14.22
C LEU A 67 6.03 -1.40 -15.76
N ALA A 68 4.94 -1.01 -16.41
CA ALA A 68 4.86 -0.91 -17.86
C ALA A 68 5.61 0.35 -18.34
N LEU A 69 5.39 1.48 -17.68
CA LEU A 69 6.06 2.76 -17.96
C LEU A 69 7.56 2.75 -17.66
N SER A 70 8.06 1.85 -16.82
CA SER A 70 9.48 1.77 -16.46
C SER A 70 10.34 0.95 -17.43
N ARG A 71 9.77 0.47 -18.55
CA ARG A 71 10.52 -0.33 -19.54
C ARG A 71 11.42 0.58 -20.37
N ALA A 72 12.71 0.25 -20.43
CA ALA A 72 13.79 1.13 -20.88
C ALA A 72 13.63 1.69 -22.30
N ASP A 73 12.93 0.99 -23.19
CA ASP A 73 12.78 1.39 -24.59
C ASP A 73 11.56 2.30 -24.85
N ASP A 74 10.57 2.31 -23.94
CA ASP A 74 9.30 3.06 -24.05
C ASP A 74 9.02 3.92 -22.80
N GLY A 75 10.06 4.25 -22.05
CA GLY A 75 9.93 4.89 -20.74
C GLY A 75 9.42 6.33 -20.84
N ASP A 76 8.36 6.65 -20.09
CA ASP A 76 7.80 8.02 -20.02
C ASP A 76 7.94 8.59 -18.61
N MET A 77 8.97 9.42 -18.41
CA MET A 77 9.21 10.12 -17.15
C MET A 77 8.07 11.09 -16.80
N ALA A 78 7.38 11.67 -17.78
CA ALA A 78 6.25 12.55 -17.54
C ALA A 78 5.05 11.75 -16.98
N ALA A 79 4.78 10.58 -17.55
CA ALA A 79 3.73 9.68 -17.05
C ALA A 79 4.05 9.16 -15.63
N ILE A 80 5.31 8.78 -15.35
CA ILE A 80 5.73 8.37 -14.00
C ILE A 80 5.54 9.51 -13.00
N ARG A 81 5.95 10.74 -13.37
CA ARG A 81 5.76 11.93 -12.52
C ARG A 81 4.28 12.21 -12.28
N ALA A 82 3.43 12.07 -13.30
CA ALA A 82 1.99 12.29 -13.18
C ALA A 82 1.35 11.27 -12.22
N ALA A 83 1.69 9.99 -12.34
CA ALA A 83 1.22 8.94 -11.43
C ALA A 83 1.66 9.21 -9.97
N ALA A 84 2.91 9.62 -9.76
CA ALA A 84 3.40 9.99 -8.44
C ALA A 84 2.70 11.22 -7.85
N ALA A 85 2.46 12.25 -8.68
CA ALA A 85 1.75 13.46 -8.26
C ALA A 85 0.29 13.16 -7.90
N SER A 86 -0.40 12.30 -8.66
CA SER A 86 -1.75 11.84 -8.34
C SER A 86 -1.77 11.12 -6.99
N LYS A 87 -0.83 10.20 -6.75
CA LYS A 87 -0.77 9.49 -5.46
C LYS A 87 -0.48 10.41 -4.29
N LEU A 88 0.36 11.43 -4.49
CA LEU A 88 0.63 12.45 -3.48
C LEU A 88 -0.66 13.22 -3.13
N ALA A 89 -1.42 13.66 -4.13
CA ALA A 89 -2.68 14.35 -3.92
C ALA A 89 -3.70 13.49 -3.14
N ASP A 90 -3.82 12.20 -3.46
CA ASP A 90 -4.68 11.26 -2.72
C ASP A 90 -4.27 11.19 -1.23
N VAL A 91 -2.97 11.10 -0.96
CA VAL A 91 -2.43 11.02 0.39
C VAL A 91 -2.67 12.32 1.16
N GLU A 92 -2.42 13.47 0.54
CA GLU A 92 -2.68 14.79 1.13
C GLU A 92 -4.16 14.98 1.46
N GLN A 93 -5.07 14.56 0.57
CA GLN A 93 -6.50 14.57 0.84
C GLN A 93 -6.84 13.68 2.05
N ARG A 94 -6.28 12.46 2.11
CA ARG A 94 -6.55 11.55 3.21
C ARG A 94 -6.01 12.06 4.54
N ILE A 95 -4.86 12.72 4.54
CA ILE A 95 -4.30 13.41 5.72
C ILE A 95 -5.26 14.50 6.18
N ALA A 96 -5.78 15.32 5.27
CA ALA A 96 -6.71 16.39 5.62
C ALA A 96 -8.02 15.84 6.22
N GLU A 97 -8.57 14.76 5.67
CA GLU A 97 -9.74 14.08 6.24
C GLU A 97 -9.46 13.52 7.63
N LEU A 98 -8.37 12.76 7.79
CA LEU A 98 -8.00 12.16 9.07
C LEU A 98 -7.67 13.20 10.14
N THR A 99 -7.14 14.35 9.73
CA THR A 99 -6.91 15.50 10.62
C THR A 99 -8.23 16.03 11.18
N ARG A 100 -9.26 16.21 10.33
CA ARG A 100 -10.59 16.64 10.79
C ARG A 100 -11.20 15.62 11.76
N VAL A 101 -11.09 14.33 11.46
CA VAL A 101 -11.58 13.27 12.35
C VAL A 101 -10.85 13.31 13.69
N ARG A 102 -9.52 13.40 13.68
CA ARG A 102 -8.69 13.52 14.88
C ARG A 102 -9.11 14.71 15.73
N ASP A 103 -9.29 15.88 15.13
CA ASP A 103 -9.61 17.11 15.86
C ASP A 103 -11.01 17.03 16.50
N GLY A 104 -11.98 16.44 15.79
CA GLY A 104 -13.30 16.13 16.33
C GLY A 104 -13.22 15.18 17.53
N LEU A 105 -12.49 14.06 17.39
CA LEU A 105 -12.28 13.12 18.50
C LEU A 105 -11.56 13.76 19.69
N GLN A 106 -10.56 14.61 19.44
CA GLN A 106 -9.82 15.32 20.49
C GLN A 106 -10.73 16.26 21.28
N THR A 107 -11.66 16.94 20.60
CA THR A 107 -12.67 17.78 21.25
C THR A 107 -13.56 16.95 22.18
N LEU A 108 -14.09 15.82 21.67
CA LEU A 108 -14.96 14.92 22.45
C LEU A 108 -14.25 14.36 23.68
N VAL A 109 -13.00 13.89 23.52
CA VAL A 109 -12.20 13.35 24.63
C VAL A 109 -11.91 14.44 25.66
N SER A 110 -11.58 15.66 25.23
CA SER A 110 -11.24 16.77 26.15
C SER A 110 -12.45 17.28 26.92
N ALA A 111 -13.66 17.17 26.35
CA ALA A 111 -14.90 17.55 27.02
C ALA A 111 -15.35 16.54 28.09
N CYS A 112 -14.90 15.28 28.01
CA CYS A 112 -15.32 14.23 28.93
C CYS A 112 -14.46 14.23 30.20
N PRO A 113 -15.06 14.38 31.40
CA PRO A 113 -14.30 14.33 32.66
C PRO A 113 -13.79 12.93 33.01
N GLY A 114 -14.27 11.88 32.35
CA GLY A 114 -13.85 10.49 32.59
C GLY A 114 -14.46 9.82 33.82
N HIS A 115 -15.41 10.48 34.49
CA HIS A 115 -16.16 9.94 35.63
C HIS A 115 -17.58 10.54 35.68
N GLY A 116 -18.47 9.95 36.46
CA GLY A 116 -19.88 10.40 36.59
C GLY A 116 -20.86 9.45 35.89
N ALA A 117 -22.13 9.86 35.85
CA ALA A 117 -23.20 9.08 35.25
C ALA A 117 -23.24 9.24 33.71
N LEU A 118 -23.67 8.20 33.00
CA LEU A 118 -23.64 8.18 31.52
C LEU A 118 -24.64 9.13 30.87
N ASP A 119 -25.73 9.45 31.55
CA ASP A 119 -26.72 10.46 31.15
C ASP A 119 -26.14 11.88 31.12
N GLN A 120 -25.02 12.12 31.81
CA GLN A 120 -24.26 13.38 31.80
C GLN A 120 -23.01 13.31 30.93
N CYS A 121 -22.80 12.24 30.17
CA CYS A 121 -21.60 12.04 29.37
C CYS A 121 -21.57 13.02 28.18
N PRO A 122 -20.62 13.96 28.11
CA PRO A 122 -20.56 14.94 27.01
C PRO A 122 -20.34 14.29 25.64
N ILE A 123 -19.65 13.15 25.59
CA ILE A 123 -19.43 12.40 24.35
C ILE A 123 -20.74 11.80 23.83
N LEU A 124 -21.51 11.15 24.71
CA LEU A 124 -22.81 10.57 24.32
C LEU A 124 -23.80 11.67 23.93
N SER A 125 -23.79 12.80 24.63
CA SER A 125 -24.59 13.97 24.25
C SER A 125 -24.22 14.50 22.85
N ALA A 126 -22.92 14.63 22.55
CA ALA A 126 -22.46 15.15 21.26
C ALA A 126 -22.68 14.17 20.09
N LEU A 127 -22.60 12.85 20.34
CA LEU A 127 -22.82 11.81 19.33
C LEU A 127 -24.30 11.44 19.16
N GLY A 128 -25.10 11.58 20.22
CA GLY A 128 -26.49 11.17 20.26
C GLY A 128 -27.40 11.96 19.32
N GLY A 129 -26.96 13.15 18.88
CA GLY A 129 -27.79 14.10 18.15
C GLY A 129 -28.92 14.62 19.04
N GLU A 130 -29.02 15.94 19.22
CA GLU A 130 -30.27 16.50 19.70
C GLU A 130 -31.37 16.17 18.68
N ALA A 131 -32.47 15.59 19.16
CA ALA A 131 -33.74 15.53 18.43
C ALA A 131 -34.41 16.92 18.46
#